data_AF-F4LRN6-F1
#
_entry.id   AF-F4LRN6-F1
#
_cell.length_a   1.000
_cell.length_b   1.000
_cell.length_c   1.000
_cell.angle_alpha   90.00
_cell.angle_beta   90.00
_cell.angle_gamma   90.00
#
_symmetry.space_group_name_H-M   'P 1'
#
loop_
_entity.id
_entity.type
_entity.pdbx_description
1 polymer ?
#
loop_
_entity_poly.entity_id
_entity_poly.type
_entity_poly.pdbx_seq_one_letter_code
_entity_poly.pdbx_strand_id
1 'polypeptide(L)'
;MTSISDLQNNDQMLESRIDYFFKKLNLSKILLKYNFYKESGIHCVTILKTLFSLVFHGKNLYRTLSVNSQDLPFKKNTAYRFLNDSRFNWEKLLQLIMTRLILFIDGLTGENRQSVIIFDDLLFSRNRSKKVELLAKVFDHTSHKFCTQGR
;
A
#
# COMPACT_ATOMS: atom_id res chain seq x y z
N MET A 1 -18.50 4.06 24.31
CA MET A 1 -19.36 3.90 23.12
C MET A 1 -19.00 5.02 22.15
N THR A 2 -18.40 4.70 20.99
CA THR A 2 -18.19 5.68 19.90
C THR A 2 -19.48 5.82 19.09
N SER A 3 -19.96 7.05 18.89
CA SER A 3 -21.19 7.31 18.12
C SER A 3 -20.94 7.13 16.62
N ILE A 4 -22.01 6.93 15.83
CA ILE A 4 -21.92 6.80 14.36
C ILE A 4 -21.35 8.08 13.73
N SER A 5 -21.68 9.25 14.30
CA SER A 5 -21.11 10.53 13.90
C SER A 5 -19.60 10.60 14.15
N ASP A 6 -19.09 10.02 15.25
CA ASP A 6 -17.65 10.01 15.53
C ASP A 6 -16.88 9.14 14.51
N LEU A 7 -17.46 8.01 14.10
CA LEU A 7 -16.89 7.15 13.07
C LEU A 7 -16.84 7.84 11.70
N GLN A 8 -17.92 8.52 11.29
CA GLN A 8 -17.98 9.27 10.04
C GLN A 8 -16.98 10.44 9.99
N ASN A 9 -16.84 11.17 11.10
CA ASN A 9 -15.86 12.26 11.21
C ASN A 9 -14.42 11.73 11.10
N ASN A 10 -14.12 10.59 11.73
CA ASN A 10 -12.80 9.97 11.64
C ASN A 10 -12.46 9.50 10.22
N ASP A 11 -13.42 8.91 9.50
CA ASP A 11 -13.23 8.49 8.10
C ASP A 11 -12.94 9.70 7.19
N GLN A 12 -13.68 10.80 7.36
CA GLN A 12 -13.43 12.03 6.59
C GLN A 12 -12.05 12.64 6.90
N MET A 13 -11.66 12.66 8.18
CA MET A 13 -10.33 13.12 8.57
C MET A 13 -9.23 12.23 7.97
N LEU A 14 -9.41 10.92 7.95
CA LEU A 14 -8.47 9.97 7.36
C LEU A 14 -8.32 10.22 5.85
N GLU A 15 -9.43 10.31 5.11
CA GLU A 15 -9.38 10.60 3.66
C GLU A 15 -8.67 11.94 3.39
N SER A 16 -8.93 12.98 4.17
CA SER A 16 -8.23 14.28 4.01
C SER A 16 -6.71 14.17 4.19
N ARG A 17 -6.25 13.32 5.12
CA ARG A 17 -4.82 13.07 5.36
C ARG A 17 -4.19 12.26 4.24
N ILE A 18 -4.90 11.28 3.69
CA ILE A 18 -4.47 10.52 2.52
C ILE A 18 -4.34 11.45 1.31
N ASP A 19 -5.31 12.32 1.08
CA ASP A 19 -5.26 13.34 0.01
C ASP A 19 -4.06 14.25 0.15
N TYR A 20 -3.85 14.77 1.36
CA TYR A 20 -2.70 15.60 1.67
C TYR A 20 -1.39 14.86 1.41
N PHE A 21 -1.28 13.61 1.86
CA PHE A 21 -0.09 12.78 1.64
C PHE A 21 0.21 12.58 0.15
N PHE A 22 -0.80 12.20 -0.65
CA PHE A 22 -0.65 12.00 -2.09
C PHE A 22 -0.22 13.28 -2.82
N LYS A 23 -0.78 14.43 -2.43
CA LYS A 23 -0.41 15.74 -2.96
C LYS A 23 1.00 16.14 -2.53
N LYS A 24 1.33 16.02 -1.25
CA LYS A 24 2.63 16.39 -0.67
C LYS A 24 3.76 15.60 -1.32
N LEU A 25 3.56 14.30 -1.54
CA LEU A 25 4.52 13.44 -2.23
C LEU A 25 4.46 13.54 -3.76
N ASN A 26 3.55 14.34 -4.34
CA ASN A 26 3.33 14.45 -5.78
C ASN A 26 3.22 13.07 -6.46
N LEU A 27 2.45 12.14 -5.86
CA LEU A 27 2.43 10.74 -6.30
C LEU A 27 2.01 10.57 -7.75
N SER A 28 1.11 11.40 -8.27
CA SER A 28 0.74 11.38 -9.70
C SER A 28 1.95 11.52 -10.63
N LYS A 29 2.88 12.45 -10.33
CA LYS A 29 4.08 12.67 -11.15
C LYS A 29 5.08 11.53 -10.99
N ILE A 30 5.24 10.99 -9.78
CA ILE A 30 6.11 9.84 -9.53
C ILE A 30 5.60 8.63 -10.31
N LEU A 31 4.31 8.33 -10.23
CA LEU A 31 3.70 7.21 -10.94
C LEU A 31 3.99 7.26 -12.44
N LEU A 32 3.76 8.42 -13.07
CA LEU A 32 4.08 8.60 -14.49
C LEU A 32 5.56 8.36 -14.80
N LYS A 33 6.48 8.86 -13.95
CA LYS A 33 7.93 8.69 -14.12
C LYS A 33 8.40 7.23 -14.05
N TYR A 34 7.66 6.35 -13.35
CA TYR A 34 8.02 4.95 -13.14
C TYR A 34 7.06 3.97 -13.83
N ASN A 35 6.55 4.38 -15.00
CA ASN A 35 5.74 3.57 -15.91
C ASN A 35 4.33 3.22 -15.41
N PHE A 36 3.83 3.88 -14.36
CA PHE A 36 2.45 3.72 -13.91
C PHE A 36 1.53 4.64 -14.71
N TYR A 37 1.37 4.36 -16.00
CA TYR A 37 0.40 5.02 -16.86
C TYR A 37 -0.41 4.00 -17.65
N LYS A 38 -1.56 4.45 -18.12
CA LYS A 38 -2.47 3.68 -18.97
C LYS A 38 -2.89 4.58 -20.12
N GLU A 39 -3.08 4.00 -21.30
CA GLU A 39 -3.55 4.72 -22.48
C GLU A 39 -4.99 5.23 -22.31
N SER A 40 -5.81 4.50 -21.56
CA SER A 40 -7.22 4.86 -21.36
C SER A 40 -7.79 4.34 -20.04
N GLY A 41 -8.95 4.92 -19.67
CA GLY A 41 -9.70 4.60 -18.47
C GLY A 41 -9.17 5.32 -17.23
N ILE A 42 -9.35 4.68 -16.08
CA ILE A 42 -9.10 5.32 -14.77
C ILE A 42 -7.60 5.48 -14.52
N HIS A 43 -7.23 6.67 -14.05
CA HIS A 43 -5.87 7.05 -13.71
C HIS A 43 -5.27 6.14 -12.63
N CYS A 44 -3.99 5.78 -12.80
CA CYS A 44 -3.24 4.95 -11.87
C CYS A 44 -3.19 5.53 -10.46
N VAL A 45 -3.11 6.87 -10.32
CA VAL A 45 -3.12 7.51 -8.99
C VAL A 45 -4.44 7.28 -8.25
N THR A 46 -5.58 7.29 -8.96
CA THR A 46 -6.89 7.02 -8.36
C THR A 46 -6.95 5.58 -7.88
N ILE A 47 -6.47 4.64 -8.69
CA ILE A 47 -6.45 3.21 -8.32
C ILE A 47 -5.56 3.00 -7.10
N LEU A 48 -4.33 3.53 -7.13
CA LEU A 48 -3.40 3.42 -6.01
C LEU A 48 -3.97 4.05 -4.73
N LYS A 49 -4.56 5.24 -4.83
CA LYS A 49 -5.16 5.94 -3.69
C LYS A 49 -6.28 5.12 -3.06
N THR A 50 -7.20 4.59 -3.87
CA THR A 50 -8.28 3.72 -3.36
C THR A 50 -7.72 2.48 -2.67
N LEU A 51 -6.74 1.80 -3.27
CA LEU A 51 -6.11 0.62 -2.66
C LEU A 51 -5.37 0.96 -1.36
N PHE A 52 -4.68 2.10 -1.33
CA PHE A 52 -3.99 2.61 -0.16
C PHE A 52 -4.98 2.92 0.97
N SER A 53 -6.08 3.62 0.69
CA SER A 53 -7.13 3.90 1.68
C SER A 53 -7.68 2.63 2.33
N LEU A 54 -7.83 1.52 1.58
CA LEU A 54 -8.35 0.27 2.15
C LEU A 54 -7.48 -0.27 3.30
N VAL A 55 -6.16 -0.07 3.23
CA VAL A 55 -5.22 -0.49 4.28
C VAL A 55 -5.52 0.26 5.59
N PHE A 56 -5.69 1.58 5.53
CA PHE A 56 -5.97 2.40 6.72
C PHE A 56 -7.38 2.19 7.29
N HIS A 57 -8.35 1.84 6.45
CA HIS A 57 -9.69 1.46 6.90
C HIS A 57 -9.78 0.02 7.41
N GLY A 58 -8.70 -0.78 7.33
CA GLY A 58 -8.73 -2.20 7.67
C GLY A 58 -9.67 -3.04 6.78
N LYS A 59 -9.97 -2.57 5.57
CA LYS A 59 -10.93 -3.20 4.65
C LYS A 59 -10.22 -4.18 3.73
N ASN A 60 -10.73 -5.41 3.65
CA ASN A 60 -10.20 -6.42 2.75
C ASN A 60 -10.53 -6.11 1.28
N LEU A 61 -9.51 -6.07 0.41
CA LEU A 61 -9.68 -5.77 -1.01
C LEU A 61 -10.72 -6.65 -1.72
N TYR A 62 -10.66 -7.96 -1.53
CA TYR A 62 -11.59 -8.89 -2.17
C TYR A 62 -13.04 -8.63 -1.73
N ARG A 63 -13.25 -8.42 -0.43
CA ARG A 63 -14.58 -8.12 0.11
C ARG A 63 -15.10 -6.78 -0.42
N THR A 64 -14.27 -5.74 -0.43
CA THR A 64 -14.67 -4.42 -0.94
C THR A 64 -15.03 -4.47 -2.43
N LEU A 65 -14.22 -5.14 -3.25
CA LEU A 65 -14.48 -5.27 -4.69
C LEU A 65 -15.71 -6.13 -5.01
N SER A 66 -16.06 -7.08 -4.13
CA SER A 66 -17.20 -7.99 -4.34
C SER A 66 -18.52 -7.42 -3.82
N VAL A 67 -18.52 -6.80 -2.63
CA VAL A 67 -19.73 -6.37 -1.92
C VAL A 67 -20.05 -4.89 -2.17
N ASN A 68 -19.03 -4.02 -2.13
CA ASN A 68 -19.21 -2.56 -2.22
C ASN A 68 -18.73 -2.03 -3.58
N SER A 69 -18.92 -2.80 -4.64
CA SER A 69 -18.34 -2.47 -5.95
C SER A 69 -18.91 -1.19 -6.57
N GLN A 70 -20.10 -0.75 -6.13
CA GLN A 70 -20.75 0.46 -6.65
C GLN A 70 -20.12 1.75 -6.09
N ASP A 71 -19.58 1.70 -4.87
CA ASP A 71 -18.99 2.85 -4.20
C ASP A 71 -17.52 3.10 -4.61
N LEU A 72 -16.97 2.22 -5.43
CA LEU A 72 -15.58 2.30 -5.89
C LEU A 72 -15.50 2.95 -7.27
N PRO A 73 -14.45 3.76 -7.53
CA PRO A 73 -14.26 4.39 -8.82
C PRO A 73 -13.99 3.38 -9.95
N PHE A 74 -13.61 2.14 -9.62
CA PHE A 74 -13.33 1.07 -10.57
C PHE A 74 -13.86 -0.29 -10.10
N LYS A 75 -13.99 -1.22 -11.06
CA LYS A 75 -14.37 -2.62 -10.81
C LYS A 75 -13.16 -3.53 -10.62
N LYS A 76 -13.46 -4.75 -10.17
CA LYS A 76 -12.51 -5.84 -9.87
C LYS A 76 -11.35 -5.97 -10.87
N ASN A 77 -11.66 -6.08 -12.16
CA ASN A 77 -10.65 -6.32 -13.20
C ASN A 77 -9.63 -5.18 -13.30
N THR A 78 -10.04 -3.94 -13.07
CA THR A 78 -9.14 -2.78 -13.09
C THR A 78 -8.14 -2.83 -11.94
N ALA A 79 -8.58 -3.17 -10.72
CA ALA A 79 -7.68 -3.34 -9.57
C ALA A 79 -6.66 -4.45 -9.82
N TYR A 80 -7.11 -5.64 -10.24
CA TYR A 80 -6.19 -6.76 -10.45
C TYR A 80 -5.24 -6.53 -11.63
N ARG A 81 -5.69 -5.90 -12.71
CA ARG A 81 -4.77 -5.52 -13.81
C ARG A 81 -3.74 -4.51 -13.36
N PHE A 82 -4.14 -3.53 -12.54
CA PHE A 82 -3.21 -2.55 -11.98
C PHE A 82 -2.15 -3.20 -11.06
N LEU A 83 -2.57 -4.11 -10.18
CA LEU A 83 -1.65 -4.79 -9.26
C LEU A 83 -0.69 -5.78 -9.95
N ASN A 84 -1.11 -6.37 -11.06
CA ASN A 84 -0.35 -7.41 -11.76
C ASN A 84 0.31 -6.93 -13.07
N ASP A 85 0.32 -5.62 -13.34
CA ASP A 85 0.98 -5.09 -14.54
C ASP A 85 2.50 -5.17 -14.37
N SER A 86 3.16 -5.99 -15.20
CA SER A 86 4.60 -6.21 -15.14
C SER A 86 5.42 -5.00 -15.58
N ARG A 87 4.79 -4.01 -16.24
CA ARG A 87 5.47 -2.77 -16.66
C ARG A 87 5.67 -1.80 -15.50
N PHE A 88 4.88 -1.95 -14.43
CA PHE A 88 4.88 -1.07 -13.28
C PHE A 88 6.08 -1.37 -12.38
N ASN A 89 6.95 -0.38 -12.20
CA ASN A 89 8.15 -0.55 -11.38
C ASN A 89 7.87 -0.22 -9.91
N TRP A 90 7.32 -1.20 -9.18
CA TRP A 90 7.00 -1.08 -7.76
C TRP A 90 8.21 -0.78 -6.88
N GLU A 91 9.36 -1.37 -7.18
CA GLU A 91 10.61 -1.17 -6.43
C GLU A 91 11.06 0.30 -6.49
N LYS A 92 11.17 0.87 -7.70
CA LYS A 92 11.57 2.28 -7.87
C LYS A 92 10.53 3.25 -7.30
N LEU A 93 9.24 2.91 -7.39
CA LEU A 93 8.18 3.69 -6.74
C LEU A 93 8.40 3.75 -5.22
N LEU A 94 8.61 2.59 -4.59
CA LEU A 94 8.84 2.49 -3.15
C LEU A 94 10.10 3.23 -2.74
N GLN A 95 11.22 3.02 -3.44
CA GLN A 95 12.49 3.70 -3.18
C GLN A 95 12.31 5.22 -3.18
N LEU A 96 11.65 5.78 -4.19
CA LEU A 96 11.43 7.22 -4.26
C LEU A 96 10.52 7.76 -3.16
N ILE A 97 9.45 7.04 -2.85
CA ILE A 97 8.54 7.42 -1.75
C ILE A 97 9.34 7.47 -0.46
N MET A 98 10.14 6.44 -0.19
CA MET A 98 10.98 6.36 1.01
C MET A 98 12.02 7.48 1.06
N THR A 99 12.73 7.76 -0.04
CA THR A 99 13.67 8.90 -0.09
C THR A 99 12.97 10.22 0.24
N ARG A 100 11.79 10.47 -0.30
CA ARG A 100 11.03 11.70 0.01
C ARG A 100 10.56 11.77 1.45
N LEU A 101 10.19 10.63 2.03
CA LEU A 101 9.78 10.55 3.43
C LEU A 101 10.94 10.79 4.38
N ILE A 102 12.11 10.20 4.10
CA ILE A 102 13.33 10.43 4.88
C ILE A 102 13.68 11.91 4.86
N LEU A 103 13.81 12.53 3.67
CA LEU A 103 14.10 13.96 3.55
C LEU A 103 13.07 14.85 4.24
N PHE A 104 11.79 14.47 4.20
CA PHE A 104 10.73 15.19 4.89
C PHE A 104 10.89 15.10 6.42
N ILE A 105 11.16 13.91 6.95
CA ILE A 105 11.36 13.69 8.39
C ILE A 105 12.63 14.39 8.87
N ASP A 106 13.73 14.31 8.11
CA ASP A 106 15.00 14.95 8.45
C ASP A 106 14.81 16.47 8.62
N GLY A 107 14.07 17.11 7.72
CA GLY A 107 13.73 18.53 7.81
C GLY A 107 12.81 18.92 8.98
N LEU A 108 12.18 17.95 9.66
CA LEU A 108 11.41 18.16 10.88
C LEU A 108 12.23 17.93 12.15
N THR A 109 13.51 17.61 12.02
CA THR A 109 14.37 17.28 13.16
C THR A 109 15.60 18.17 13.24
N GLY A 110 16.11 18.35 14.46
CA GLY A 110 17.28 19.19 14.70
C GLY A 110 18.57 18.54 14.18
N GLU A 111 19.57 19.37 13.89
CA GLU A 111 20.88 18.95 13.34
C GLU A 111 21.61 17.91 14.21
N ASN A 112 21.32 17.88 15.51
CA ASN A 112 21.92 16.93 16.46
C ASN A 112 21.23 15.54 16.47
N ARG A 113 20.19 15.33 15.66
CA ARG A 113 19.52 14.02 15.59
C ARG A 113 20.46 12.99 14.94
N GLN A 114 20.64 11.87 15.63
CA GLN A 114 21.31 10.71 15.05
C GLN A 114 20.34 9.89 14.20
N SER A 115 20.75 9.59 12.96
CA SER A 115 20.02 8.70 12.06
C SER A 115 20.60 7.28 12.15
N VAL A 116 19.73 6.32 12.38
CA VAL A 116 20.09 4.89 12.47
C VAL A 116 19.35 4.11 11.40
N ILE A 117 20.01 3.09 10.85
CA ILE A 117 19.40 2.13 9.91
C ILE A 117 19.10 0.87 10.72
N ILE A 118 17.83 0.48 10.75
CA ILE A 118 17.36 -0.72 11.45
C ILE A 118 17.00 -1.77 10.40
N PHE A 119 17.56 -2.97 10.54
CA PHE A 119 17.21 -4.13 9.74
C PHE A 119 16.45 -5.11 10.63
N ASP A 120 15.22 -5.43 10.24
CA ASP A 120 14.34 -6.39 10.90
C ASP A 120 13.66 -7.23 9.80
N ASP A 121 13.55 -8.53 10.00
CA ASP A 121 12.91 -9.45 9.07
C ASP A 121 11.56 -9.92 9.60
N LEU A 122 10.54 -9.83 8.74
CA LEU A 122 9.20 -10.33 9.06
C LEU A 122 8.85 -11.51 8.15
N LEU A 123 8.32 -12.57 8.76
CA LEU A 123 7.83 -13.73 8.02
C LEU A 123 6.47 -13.42 7.39
N PHE A 124 6.40 -13.48 6.06
CA PHE A 124 5.15 -13.35 5.31
C PHE A 124 4.65 -14.73 4.89
N SER A 125 3.83 -15.34 5.75
CA SER A 125 3.32 -16.69 5.55
C SER A 125 2.32 -16.79 4.39
N ARG A 126 2.57 -17.74 3.49
CA ARG A 126 1.72 -18.07 2.33
C ARG A 126 1.12 -19.47 2.40
N ASN A 127 0.95 -20.03 3.59
CA ASN A 127 0.47 -21.41 3.82
C ASN A 127 -0.86 -21.77 3.14
N ARG A 128 -1.72 -20.79 2.83
CA ARG A 128 -3.01 -21.00 2.14
C ARG A 128 -2.99 -20.66 0.64
N SER A 129 -1.82 -20.39 0.07
CA SER A 129 -1.66 -20.05 -1.35
C SER A 129 -1.49 -21.30 -2.21
N LYS A 130 -2.01 -21.27 -3.44
CA LYS A 130 -1.92 -22.39 -4.39
C LYS A 130 -0.64 -22.42 -5.24
N LYS A 131 -0.02 -21.25 -5.46
CA LYS A 131 1.21 -21.08 -6.26
C LYS A 131 2.37 -20.75 -5.33
N VAL A 132 2.99 -21.78 -4.78
CA VAL A 132 4.04 -21.70 -3.73
C VAL A 132 5.20 -22.65 -3.97
N GLU A 133 5.22 -23.35 -5.10
CA GLU A 133 6.18 -24.37 -5.49
C GLU A 133 7.65 -23.89 -5.50
N LEU A 134 7.90 -22.58 -5.60
CA LEU A 134 9.25 -21.98 -5.58
C LEU A 134 9.53 -21.14 -4.33
N LEU A 135 8.69 -21.25 -3.30
CA LEU A 135 8.85 -20.54 -2.05
C LEU A 135 9.57 -21.41 -1.01
N ALA A 136 10.42 -20.78 -0.19
CA ALA A 136 11.13 -21.48 0.87
C ALA A 136 10.18 -21.88 2.01
N LYS A 137 10.43 -23.02 2.64
CA LYS A 137 9.78 -23.43 3.88
C LYS A 137 10.68 -23.03 5.05
N VAL A 138 10.20 -22.17 5.92
CA VAL A 138 10.94 -21.60 7.05
C VAL A 138 10.26 -22.06 8.34
N PHE A 139 11.05 -22.35 9.38
CA PHE A 139 10.51 -22.62 10.71
C PHE A 139 10.29 -21.31 11.45
N ASP A 140 9.04 -20.98 11.74
CA ASP A 140 8.70 -19.83 12.58
C ASP A 140 8.86 -20.22 14.05
N HIS A 141 9.90 -19.67 14.68
CA HIS A 141 10.19 -19.89 16.10
C HIS A 141 9.15 -19.28 17.04
N THR A 142 8.36 -18.29 16.57
CA THR A 142 7.32 -17.66 17.37
C THR A 142 6.10 -18.56 17.50
N SER A 143 5.64 -19.15 16.38
CA SER A 143 4.48 -20.05 16.38
C SER A 143 4.81 -21.54 16.48
N HIS A 144 6.11 -21.88 16.53
CA HIS A 144 6.65 -23.24 16.51
C HIS A 144 6.11 -24.08 15.33
N LYS A 145 5.99 -23.47 14.16
CA LYS A 145 5.42 -24.09 12.96
C LYS A 145 6.25 -23.78 11.73
N PHE A 146 6.26 -24.71 10.78
CA PHE A 146 6.78 -24.41 9.45
C PHE A 146 5.77 -23.57 8.66
N CYS A 147 6.25 -22.49 8.05
CA CYS A 147 5.50 -21.70 7.10
C CYS A 147 6.22 -21.62 5.75
N THR A 148 5.43 -21.61 4.67
CA THR A 148 5.91 -21.29 3.34
C THR A 148 6.04 -19.77 3.24
N GLN A 149 7.28 -19.28 3.14
CA GLN A 149 7.63 -17.86 3.15
C GLN A 149 7.45 -17.26 1.75
N GLY A 150 6.63 -16.20 1.64
CA GLY A 150 6.60 -15.38 0.43
C GLY A 150 7.91 -14.61 0.23
N ARG A 151 8.34 -14.49 -1.03
CA ARG A 151 9.31 -13.45 -1.41
C ARG A 151 8.68 -12.07 -1.31
#